data_AF-A0A820DK26-F1
#
_entry.id   AF-A0A820DK26-F1
#
_cell.length_a   1.000
_cell.length_b   1.000
_cell.length_c   1.000
_cell.angle_alpha   90.00
_cell.angle_beta   90.00
_cell.angle_gamma   90.00
#
_symmetry.space_group_name_H-M   'P 1'
#
loop_
_entity.id
_entity.type
_entity.pdbx_description
1 polymer ?
#
loop_
_entity_poly.entity_id
_entity_poly.type
_entity_poly.pdbx_seq_one_letter_code
_entity_poly.pdbx_strand_id
1 'polypeptide(L)'
;MLSFIINTFVYEKQQKLREELEYKRQMLILDAVDHRLMQAFYNLKPNSSQIASARRIWRVTTKHIIMNEQITILQQRLISKQPLPASTLFDHTINRIETSLTQLDNVVIQDDKSTTVPSSQFETMNQLKHNIINQSIITAREMAENSAQIILDETQKLLSFKHDDQHLHEVHITVVNAIEDRRYHMMQRGNYMIQEKLATYLRQI
;
A
#
# COMPACT_ATOMS: atom_id res chain seq x y z
N MET A 1 -38.53 -16.18 -11.67
CA MET A 1 -37.90 -15.27 -10.69
C MET A 1 -36.76 -15.97 -9.92
N LEU A 2 -36.99 -17.12 -9.27
CA LEU A 2 -35.95 -17.87 -8.54
C LEU A 2 -34.74 -18.30 -9.40
N SER A 3 -34.99 -18.83 -10.61
CA SER A 3 -33.93 -19.26 -11.55
C SER A 3 -33.02 -18.10 -12.01
N PHE A 4 -33.59 -16.90 -12.21
CA PHE A 4 -32.81 -15.70 -12.53
C PHE A 4 -31.92 -15.28 -11.36
N ILE A 5 -32.47 -15.25 -10.13
CA ILE A 5 -31.72 -14.90 -8.91
C ILE A 5 -30.56 -15.88 -8.67
N ILE A 6 -30.80 -17.18 -8.85
CA ILE A 6 -29.76 -18.21 -8.71
C ILE A 6 -28.66 -18.02 -9.76
N ASN A 7 -29.01 -17.77 -11.02
CA ASN A 7 -28.03 -17.55 -12.08
C ASN A 7 -27.19 -16.29 -11.85
N THR A 8 -27.81 -15.19 -11.41
CA THR A 8 -27.08 -13.95 -11.06
C THR A 8 -26.11 -14.19 -9.91
N PHE A 9 -26.56 -14.87 -8.84
CA PHE A 9 -25.69 -15.19 -7.70
C PHE A 9 -24.52 -16.09 -8.09
N VAL A 10 -24.77 -17.14 -8.89
CA VAL A 10 -23.72 -18.04 -9.37
C VAL A 10 -22.72 -17.28 -10.23
N TYR A 11 -23.19 -16.40 -11.13
CA TYR A 11 -22.34 -15.59 -11.99
C TYR A 11 -21.45 -14.64 -11.18
N GLU A 12 -22.00 -13.92 -10.20
CA GLU A 12 -21.23 -13.02 -9.32
C GLU A 12 -20.16 -13.77 -8.51
N LYS A 13 -20.50 -14.94 -7.96
CA LYS A 13 -19.52 -15.77 -7.23
C LYS A 13 -18.43 -16.30 -8.13
N GLN A 14 -18.76 -16.73 -9.34
CA GLN A 14 -17.78 -17.18 -10.32
C GLN A 14 -16.86 -16.04 -10.77
N GLN A 15 -17.38 -14.83 -10.94
CA GLN A 15 -16.58 -13.67 -11.31
C GLN A 15 -15.55 -13.34 -10.22
N LYS A 16 -15.96 -13.31 -8.95
CA LYS A 16 -15.05 -13.09 -7.82
C LYS A 16 -13.93 -14.13 -7.76
N LEU A 17 -14.27 -15.41 -7.98
CA LEU A 17 -13.28 -16.49 -7.99
C LEU A 17 -12.29 -16.37 -9.15
N ARG A 18 -12.74 -15.92 -10.33
CA ARG A 18 -11.85 -15.66 -11.48
C ARG A 18 -10.87 -14.54 -11.19
N GLU A 19 -11.36 -13.45 -10.60
CA GLU A 19 -10.54 -12.30 -10.21
C GLU A 19 -9.50 -12.69 -9.15
N GLU A 20 -9.91 -13.45 -8.12
CA GLU A 20 -8.98 -13.95 -7.10
C GLU A 20 -7.92 -14.90 -7.69
N LEU A 21 -8.32 -15.76 -8.63
CA LEU A 21 -7.40 -16.65 -9.32
C LEU A 21 -6.39 -15.86 -10.17
N GLU A 22 -6.86 -14.84 -10.89
CA GLU A 22 -5.98 -13.98 -11.70
C GLU A 22 -5.00 -13.22 -10.83
N TYR A 23 -5.47 -12.62 -9.73
CA TYR A 23 -4.61 -12.00 -8.74
C TYR A 23 -3.51 -12.94 -8.23
N LYS A 24 -3.87 -14.16 -7.82
CA LYS A 24 -2.90 -15.16 -7.34
C LYS A 24 -1.90 -15.56 -8.42
N ARG A 25 -2.31 -15.66 -9.68
CA ARG A 25 -1.41 -15.95 -10.81
C ARG A 25 -0.41 -14.82 -11.02
N GLN A 26 -0.88 -13.56 -11.05
CA GLN A 26 0.00 -12.41 -11.20
C GLN A 26 0.99 -12.30 -10.04
N MET A 27 0.53 -12.50 -8.81
CA MET A 27 1.41 -12.53 -7.63
C MET A 27 2.47 -13.62 -7.73
N LEU A 28 2.11 -14.83 -8.19
CA LEU A 28 3.07 -15.92 -8.39
C LEU A 28 4.12 -15.58 -9.44
N ILE A 29 3.73 -14.93 -10.55
CA ILE A 29 4.66 -14.46 -11.58
C ILE A 29 5.64 -13.44 -10.98
N LEU A 30 5.12 -12.46 -10.23
CA LEU A 30 5.94 -11.44 -9.58
C LEU A 30 6.90 -12.06 -8.56
N ASP A 31 6.45 -13.02 -7.75
CA ASP A 31 7.31 -13.69 -6.77
C ASP A 31 8.41 -14.53 -7.47
N ALA A 32 8.08 -15.19 -8.58
CA ALA A 32 9.07 -15.92 -9.39
C ALA A 32 10.11 -14.98 -10.01
N VAL A 33 9.72 -13.80 -10.47
CA VAL A 33 10.64 -12.78 -10.98
C VAL A 33 11.53 -12.23 -9.87
N ASP A 34 11.00 -11.92 -8.68
CA ASP A 34 11.82 -11.45 -7.55
C ASP A 34 12.88 -12.49 -7.17
N HIS A 35 12.50 -13.77 -7.15
CA HIS A 35 13.42 -14.86 -6.89
C HIS A 35 14.56 -14.91 -7.92
N ARG A 36 14.23 -14.78 -9.22
CA ARG A 36 15.22 -14.74 -10.31
C ARG A 36 16.15 -13.54 -10.19
N LEU A 37 15.63 -12.35 -9.89
CA LEU A 37 16.43 -11.13 -9.70
C LEU A 37 17.40 -11.27 -8.52
N MET A 38 16.93 -11.87 -7.41
CA MET A 38 17.77 -12.13 -6.26
C MET A 38 18.88 -13.14 -6.58
N GLN A 39 18.58 -14.21 -7.31
CA GLN A 39 19.60 -15.16 -7.77
C GLN A 39 20.61 -14.49 -8.71
N ALA A 40 20.14 -13.70 -9.68
CA ALA A 40 20.99 -12.96 -10.61
C ALA A 40 21.98 -12.05 -9.85
N PHE A 41 21.49 -11.28 -8.87
CA PHE A 41 22.33 -10.45 -8.01
C PHE A 41 23.43 -11.25 -7.31
N TYR A 42 23.10 -12.37 -6.66
CA TYR A 42 24.10 -13.17 -5.96
C TYR A 42 25.10 -13.87 -6.90
N ASN A 43 24.69 -14.20 -8.13
CA ASN A 43 25.57 -14.76 -9.15
C ASN A 43 26.65 -13.77 -9.63
N LEU A 44 26.43 -12.46 -9.45
CA LEU A 44 27.44 -11.42 -9.70
C LEU A 44 28.55 -11.39 -8.64
N LYS A 45 28.45 -12.20 -7.58
CA LYS A 45 29.40 -12.27 -6.45
C LYS A 45 29.70 -10.88 -5.84
N PRO A 46 28.66 -10.13 -5.41
CA PRO A 46 28.84 -8.81 -4.82
C PRO A 46 29.67 -8.90 -3.54
N ASN A 47 30.48 -7.87 -3.29
CA ASN A 47 31.24 -7.76 -2.06
C ASN A 47 30.35 -7.44 -0.85
N SER A 48 30.93 -7.51 0.35
CA SER A 48 30.21 -7.29 1.62
C SER A 48 29.53 -5.91 1.70
N SER A 49 30.17 -4.86 1.20
CA SER A 49 29.63 -3.51 1.17
C SER A 49 28.41 -3.41 0.24
N GLN A 50 28.52 -3.96 -0.97
CA GLN A 50 27.42 -4.03 -1.94
C GLN A 50 26.22 -4.83 -1.39
N ILE A 51 26.47 -5.95 -0.72
CA ILE A 51 25.42 -6.75 -0.06
C ILE A 51 24.72 -5.93 1.03
N ALA A 52 25.48 -5.18 1.85
CA ALA A 52 24.92 -4.36 2.92
C ALA A 52 24.02 -3.23 2.36
N SER A 53 24.50 -2.51 1.34
CA SER A 53 23.72 -1.47 0.68
C SER A 53 22.49 -2.02 -0.03
N ALA A 54 22.61 -3.15 -0.76
CA ALA A 54 21.46 -3.82 -1.39
C ALA A 54 20.36 -4.17 -0.38
N ARG A 55 20.74 -4.81 0.74
CA ARG A 55 19.80 -5.15 1.83
C ARG A 55 19.13 -3.92 2.42
N ARG A 56 19.88 -2.83 2.61
CA ARG A 56 19.34 -1.56 3.13
C ARG A 56 18.33 -0.96 2.14
N ILE A 57 18.70 -0.86 0.86
CA ILE A 57 17.83 -0.36 -0.21
C ILE A 57 16.53 -1.16 -0.29
N TRP A 58 16.59 -2.49 -0.36
CA TRP A 58 15.40 -3.33 -0.48
C TRP A 58 14.51 -3.28 0.78
N ARG A 59 15.12 -3.25 1.98
CA ARG A 59 14.37 -3.09 3.23
C ARG A 59 13.64 -1.75 3.28
N VAL A 60 14.31 -0.66 2.92
CA VAL A 60 13.73 0.67 2.93
C VAL A 60 12.67 0.82 1.83
N THR A 61 12.87 0.18 0.69
CA THR A 61 11.86 0.11 -0.39
C THR A 61 10.57 -0.56 0.08
N THR A 62 10.68 -1.64 0.86
CA THR A 62 9.52 -2.29 1.48
C THR A 62 8.76 -1.32 2.39
N LYS A 63 9.48 -0.54 3.22
CA LYS A 63 8.86 0.50 4.06
C LYS A 63 8.17 1.58 3.24
N HIS A 64 8.83 2.07 2.18
CA HIS A 64 8.27 3.07 1.28
C HIS A 64 6.95 2.59 0.63
N ILE A 65 6.90 1.34 0.19
CA ILE A 65 5.68 0.71 -0.35
C ILE A 65 4.56 0.67 0.71
N ILE A 66 4.87 0.26 1.94
CA ILE A 66 3.88 0.21 3.03
C ILE A 66 3.33 1.61 3.34
N MET A 67 4.19 2.64 3.37
CA MET A 67 3.74 4.02 3.58
C MET A 67 2.85 4.52 2.45
N ASN A 68 3.22 4.23 1.20
CA ASN A 68 2.39 4.59 0.04
C ASN A 68 1.03 3.88 0.08
N GLU A 69 1.00 2.60 0.45
CA GLU A 69 -0.26 1.87 0.65
C GLU A 69 -1.14 2.59 1.69
N GLN A 70 -0.58 2.93 2.86
CA GLN A 70 -1.31 3.64 3.90
C GLN A 70 -1.85 4.98 3.42
N ILE A 71 -1.03 5.78 2.73
CA ILE A 71 -1.45 7.05 2.14
C ILE A 71 -2.64 6.84 1.21
N THR A 72 -2.54 5.87 0.29
CA THR A 72 -3.60 5.64 -0.71
C THR A 72 -4.91 5.17 -0.05
N ILE A 73 -4.83 4.26 0.94
CA ILE A 73 -6.01 3.79 1.67
C ILE A 73 -6.65 4.96 2.45
N LEU A 74 -5.86 5.76 3.16
CA LEU A 74 -6.36 6.90 3.93
C LEU A 74 -6.97 7.98 3.03
N GLN A 75 -6.38 8.24 1.86
CA GLN A 75 -6.95 9.13 0.85
C GLN A 75 -8.30 8.60 0.35
N GLN A 76 -8.40 7.30 0.09
CA GLN A 76 -9.66 6.67 -0.30
C GLN A 76 -10.73 6.82 0.79
N ARG A 77 -10.36 6.75 2.08
CA ARG A 77 -11.28 6.98 3.22
C ARG A 77 -11.81 8.40 3.34
N LEU A 78 -11.07 9.40 2.85
CA LEU A 78 -11.54 10.79 2.81
C LEU A 78 -12.60 11.00 1.72
N ILE A 79 -12.50 10.25 0.62
CA ILE A 79 -13.38 10.40 -0.55
C ILE A 79 -14.60 9.47 -0.43
N SER A 80 -14.41 8.28 0.15
CA SER A 80 -15.46 7.27 0.34
C SER A 80 -16.44 7.69 1.43
N LYS A 81 -17.73 7.53 1.14
CA LYS A 81 -18.81 7.65 2.13
C LYS A 81 -18.96 6.40 3.00
N GLN A 82 -18.46 5.26 2.53
CA GLN A 82 -18.57 3.99 3.25
C GLN A 82 -17.29 3.67 4.04
N PRO A 83 -17.42 3.06 5.24
CA PRO A 83 -16.31 2.56 6.02
C PRO A 83 -15.49 1.55 5.23
N LEU A 84 -14.17 1.70 5.22
CA LEU A 84 -13.28 0.69 4.64
C LEU A 84 -12.93 -0.38 5.68
N PRO A 85 -12.67 -1.63 5.26
CA PRO A 85 -12.16 -2.68 6.14
C PRO A 85 -10.92 -2.21 6.90
N ALA A 86 -10.86 -2.56 8.19
CA ALA A 86 -9.70 -2.24 9.02
C ALA A 86 -8.59 -3.27 8.80
N SER A 87 -7.39 -2.79 8.50
CA SER A 87 -6.19 -3.61 8.33
C SER A 87 -5.14 -3.35 9.42
N THR A 88 -5.27 -2.25 10.15
CA THR A 88 -4.34 -1.81 11.20
C THR A 88 -5.09 -1.36 12.46
N LEU A 89 -4.38 -1.28 13.60
CA LEU A 89 -4.91 -0.67 14.84
C LEU A 89 -5.41 0.76 14.62
N PHE A 90 -4.77 1.50 13.73
CA PHE A 90 -5.17 2.84 13.37
C PHE A 90 -6.49 2.85 12.57
N ASP A 91 -6.64 1.91 11.64
CA ASP A 91 -7.89 1.71 10.93
C ASP A 91 -9.04 1.35 11.88
N HIS A 92 -8.79 0.57 12.93
CA HIS A 92 -9.80 0.26 13.94
C HIS A 92 -10.30 1.51 14.68
N THR A 93 -9.42 2.46 14.99
CA THR A 93 -9.82 3.73 15.61
C THR A 93 -10.70 4.55 14.67
N ILE A 94 -10.32 4.66 13.40
CA ILE A 94 -11.14 5.35 12.39
C ILE A 94 -12.49 4.65 12.22
N ASN A 95 -12.51 3.32 12.12
CA ASN A 95 -13.74 2.55 11.95
C ASN A 95 -14.68 2.69 13.17
N ARG A 96 -14.13 2.84 14.39
CA ARG A 96 -14.93 3.16 15.58
C ARG A 96 -15.57 4.54 15.46
N ILE A 97 -14.82 5.55 15.03
CA ILE A 97 -15.36 6.90 14.78
C ILE A 97 -16.45 6.85 13.71
N GLU A 98 -16.23 6.13 12.60
CA GLU A 98 -17.22 5.95 11.53
C GLU A 98 -18.49 5.24 12.00
N THR A 99 -18.35 4.23 12.86
CA THR A 99 -19.49 3.55 13.46
C THR A 99 -20.28 4.50 14.36
N SER A 100 -19.61 5.29 15.19
CA SER A 100 -20.26 6.29 16.04
C SER A 100 -20.95 7.40 15.24
N LEU A 101 -20.35 7.83 14.12
CA LEU A 101 -20.97 8.79 13.20
C LEU A 101 -22.24 8.21 12.56
N THR A 102 -22.20 6.95 12.13
CA THR A 102 -23.36 6.26 11.55
C THR A 102 -24.49 6.10 12.57
N GLN A 103 -24.14 5.79 13.83
CA GLN A 103 -25.11 5.68 14.92
C GLN A 103 -25.77 7.03 15.23
N LEU A 104 -24.99 8.12 15.28
CA LEU A 104 -25.54 9.47 15.48
C LEU A 104 -26.47 9.88 14.34
N ASP A 105 -26.07 9.64 13.08
CA ASP A 105 -26.88 9.97 11.90
C ASP A 105 -28.24 9.24 11.92
N ASN A 106 -28.25 7.96 12.31
CA ASN A 106 -29.48 7.18 12.46
C ASN A 106 -30.39 7.67 13.60
N VAL A 107 -29.83 8.23 14.68
CA VAL A 107 -30.59 8.82 15.80
C VAL A 107 -31.23 10.14 15.38
N VAL A 108 -30.56 10.96 14.55
CA VAL A 108 -31.14 12.21 14.01
C VAL A 108 -32.38 11.93 13.15
N ILE A 109 -32.42 10.80 12.45
CA ILE A 109 -33.53 10.44 11.55
C ILE A 109 -34.75 9.91 12.33
N GLN A 110 -34.58 9.39 13.56
CA GLN A 110 -35.68 8.80 14.33
C GLN A 110 -36.37 9.76 15.32
N ASP A 111 -35.69 10.79 15.84
CA ASP A 111 -36.25 11.71 16.84
C ASP A 111 -36.74 13.03 16.22
N ASP A 112 -37.86 12.95 15.52
CA ASP A 112 -38.71 14.11 15.25
C ASP A 112 -39.58 14.40 16.50
N LYS A 113 -38.94 14.99 17.53
CA LYS A 113 -39.48 15.91 18.56
C LYS A 113 -38.63 15.84 19.84
N SER A 114 -37.99 16.97 20.19
CA SER A 114 -37.68 17.44 21.56
C SER A 114 -36.24 17.40 22.11
N THR A 115 -35.18 17.11 21.36
CA THR A 115 -33.81 17.34 21.90
C THR A 115 -32.84 17.93 20.87
N THR A 116 -32.57 19.22 21.04
CA THR A 116 -31.63 20.05 20.28
C THR A 116 -30.16 19.76 20.66
N VAL A 117 -29.68 18.52 20.46
CA VAL A 117 -28.24 18.18 20.54
C VAL A 117 -27.62 17.36 19.37
N PRO A 118 -28.08 17.33 18.09
CA PRO A 118 -27.50 16.36 17.14
C PRO A 118 -26.41 16.90 16.18
N SER A 119 -26.40 18.19 15.77
CA SER A 119 -25.48 18.64 14.69
C SER A 119 -24.05 18.92 15.15
N SER A 120 -23.86 19.62 16.28
CA SER A 120 -22.53 20.08 16.70
C SER A 120 -21.60 18.93 17.11
N GLN A 121 -22.14 17.88 17.74
CA GLN A 121 -21.37 16.69 18.09
C GLN A 121 -21.01 15.86 16.85
N PHE A 122 -21.94 15.73 15.90
CA PHE A 122 -21.69 15.08 14.62
C PHE A 122 -20.61 15.82 13.82
N GLU A 123 -20.73 17.15 13.70
CA GLU A 123 -19.75 18.02 13.04
C GLU A 123 -18.37 17.91 13.70
N THR A 124 -18.32 17.98 15.04
CA THR A 124 -17.06 17.86 15.80
C THR A 124 -16.40 16.49 15.58
N MET A 125 -17.17 15.40 15.62
CA MET A 125 -16.63 14.06 15.45
C MET A 125 -16.23 13.78 13.99
N ASN A 126 -16.96 14.34 13.02
CA ASN A 126 -16.58 14.27 11.61
C ASN A 126 -15.31 15.09 11.33
N GLN A 127 -15.18 16.27 11.94
CA GLN A 127 -13.96 17.07 11.85
C GLN A 127 -12.78 16.36 12.52
N LEU A 128 -12.99 15.70 13.65
CA LEU A 128 -11.98 14.87 14.31
C LEU A 128 -11.52 13.71 13.41
N LYS A 129 -12.46 13.00 12.74
CA LYS A 129 -12.13 11.97 11.73
C LYS A 129 -11.21 12.55 10.65
N HIS A 130 -11.59 13.68 10.04
CA HIS A 130 -10.81 14.31 8.98
C HIS A 130 -9.41 14.71 9.47
N ASN A 131 -9.31 15.31 10.66
CA ASN A 131 -8.03 15.73 11.24
C ASN A 131 -7.11 14.53 11.50
N ILE A 132 -7.63 13.44 12.08
CA ILE A 132 -6.88 12.21 12.35
C ILE A 132 -6.35 11.59 11.05
N ILE A 133 -7.20 11.48 10.03
CA ILE A 133 -6.81 10.92 8.73
C ILE A 133 -5.76 11.82 8.06
N ASN A 134 -5.98 13.13 8.01
CA ASN A 134 -5.05 14.08 7.41
C ASN A 134 -3.68 14.06 8.09
N GLN A 135 -3.65 14.09 9.43
CA GLN A 135 -2.40 14.02 10.17
C GLN A 135 -1.63 12.73 9.87
N SER A 136 -2.34 11.62 9.71
CA SER A 136 -1.71 10.33 9.41
C SER A 136 -1.19 10.24 7.98
N ILE A 137 -1.89 10.86 7.02
CA ILE A 137 -1.38 11.03 5.67
C ILE A 137 -0.10 11.86 5.67
N ILE A 138 -0.06 12.96 6.43
CA ILE A 138 1.13 13.82 6.55
C ILE A 138 2.31 13.00 7.11
N THR A 139 2.12 12.34 8.24
CA THR A 139 3.17 11.52 8.86
C THR A 139 3.64 10.38 7.95
N ALA A 140 2.72 9.70 7.26
CA ALA A 140 3.10 8.64 6.32
C ALA A 140 3.89 9.19 5.12
N ARG A 141 3.55 10.39 4.62
CA ARG A 141 4.31 11.07 3.54
C ARG A 141 5.73 11.42 3.97
N GLU A 142 5.89 12.00 5.16
CA GLU A 142 7.22 12.31 5.70
C GLU A 142 8.08 11.04 5.84
N MET A 143 7.48 9.93 6.30
CA MET A 143 8.18 8.63 6.38
C MET A 143 8.52 8.06 4.98
N ALA A 144 7.65 8.24 4.00
CA ALA A 144 7.89 7.83 2.62
C ALA A 144 9.02 8.63 1.97
N GLU A 145 9.04 9.95 2.18
CA GLU A 145 10.10 10.87 1.71
C GLU A 145 11.45 10.54 2.35
N ASN A 146 11.48 10.34 3.67
CA ASN A 146 12.70 9.89 4.36
C ASN A 146 13.20 8.54 3.79
N SER A 147 12.29 7.60 3.54
CA SER A 147 12.66 6.33 2.90
C SER A 147 13.24 6.52 1.49
N ALA A 148 12.69 7.44 0.70
CA ALA A 148 13.21 7.79 -0.62
C ALA A 148 14.60 8.43 -0.53
N GLN A 149 14.83 9.32 0.44
CA GLN A 149 16.13 9.93 0.68
C GLN A 149 17.19 8.88 1.06
N ILE A 150 16.87 7.95 1.97
CA ILE A 150 17.80 6.87 2.35
C ILE A 150 18.17 6.00 1.15
N ILE A 151 17.22 5.71 0.25
CA ILE A 151 17.48 4.97 -0.99
C ILE A 151 18.45 5.77 -1.87
N LEU A 152 18.16 7.06 -2.07
CA LEU A 152 19.00 7.93 -2.88
C LEU A 152 20.44 8.00 -2.34
N ASP A 153 20.60 8.17 -1.03
CA ASP A 153 21.92 8.26 -0.37
C ASP A 153 22.72 6.96 -0.55
N GLU A 154 22.08 5.80 -0.36
CA GLU A 154 22.74 4.51 -0.55
C GLU A 154 23.08 4.23 -2.02
N THR A 155 22.21 4.60 -2.96
CA THR A 155 22.48 4.48 -4.39
C THR A 155 23.63 5.41 -4.81
N GLN A 156 23.68 6.64 -4.33
CA GLN A 156 24.79 7.56 -4.57
C GLN A 156 26.12 7.04 -4.00
N LYS A 157 26.08 6.46 -2.78
CA LYS A 157 27.25 5.83 -2.18
C LYS A 157 27.79 4.71 -3.05
N LEU A 158 26.91 3.85 -3.60
CA LEU A 158 27.31 2.80 -4.54
C LEU A 158 27.96 3.40 -5.78
N LEU A 159 27.30 4.35 -6.45
CA LEU A 159 27.79 4.98 -7.68
C LEU A 159 29.08 5.79 -7.50
N SER A 160 29.36 6.29 -6.29
CA SER A 160 30.59 7.03 -5.98
C SER A 160 31.84 6.16 -5.98
N PHE A 161 31.68 4.83 -5.99
CA PHE A 161 32.80 3.89 -5.98
C PHE A 161 33.49 3.87 -7.34
N LYS A 162 34.71 4.40 -7.38
CA LYS A 162 35.56 4.40 -8.59
C LYS A 162 36.55 3.24 -8.52
N HIS A 163 36.62 2.49 -9.61
CA HIS A 163 37.68 1.52 -9.85
C HIS A 163 38.60 2.07 -10.93
N ASP A 164 39.92 2.03 -10.69
CA ASP A 164 40.92 2.39 -11.69
C ASP A 164 40.97 1.35 -12.83
N ASP A 165 40.50 0.13 -12.55
CA ASP A 165 40.33 -0.94 -13.53
C ASP A 165 38.94 -0.88 -14.17
N GLN A 166 38.90 -0.75 -15.50
CA GLN A 166 37.67 -0.65 -16.27
C GLN A 166 36.78 -1.88 -16.14
N HIS A 167 37.35 -3.09 -16.09
CA HIS A 167 36.59 -4.32 -15.98
C HIS A 167 35.93 -4.43 -14.59
N LEU A 168 36.65 -4.05 -13.52
CA LEU A 168 36.06 -3.97 -12.18
C LEU A 168 34.97 -2.91 -12.08
N HIS A 169 35.11 -1.79 -12.81
CA HIS A 169 34.07 -0.78 -12.90
C HIS A 169 32.80 -1.32 -13.58
N GLU A 170 32.92 -2.04 -14.70
CA GLU A 170 31.79 -2.65 -15.40
C GLU A 170 31.04 -3.69 -14.54
N VAL A 171 31.79 -4.53 -13.82
CA VAL A 171 31.19 -5.50 -12.86
C VAL A 171 30.46 -4.75 -11.75
N HIS A 172 31.06 -3.69 -11.22
CA HIS A 172 30.44 -2.86 -10.19
C HIS A 172 29.11 -2.24 -10.67
N ILE A 173 29.10 -1.64 -11.87
CA ILE A 173 27.88 -1.07 -12.46
C ILE A 173 26.81 -2.14 -12.66
N THR A 174 27.20 -3.34 -13.10
CA THR A 174 26.26 -4.47 -13.25
C THR A 174 25.62 -4.87 -11.92
N VAL A 175 26.38 -4.84 -10.82
CA VAL A 175 25.84 -5.07 -9.47
C VAL A 175 24.85 -3.98 -9.07
N VAL A 176 25.17 -2.71 -9.32
CA VAL A 176 24.26 -1.58 -9.02
C VAL A 176 22.95 -1.70 -9.80
N ASN A 177 23.03 -2.01 -11.09
CA ASN A 177 21.86 -2.23 -11.93
C ASN A 177 20.99 -3.39 -11.39
N ALA A 178 21.59 -4.51 -10.98
CA ALA A 178 20.84 -5.61 -10.39
C ALA A 178 20.12 -5.25 -9.07
N ILE A 179 20.68 -4.35 -8.27
CA ILE A 179 20.03 -3.81 -7.07
C ILE A 179 18.79 -2.99 -7.45
N GLU A 180 18.95 -2.10 -8.43
CA GLU A 180 17.89 -1.22 -8.93
C GLU A 180 16.78 -1.99 -9.65
N ASP A 181 17.11 -2.99 -10.47
CA ASP A 181 16.13 -3.85 -11.16
C ASP A 181 15.22 -4.54 -10.15
N ARG A 182 15.80 -5.11 -9.09
CA ARG A 182 15.01 -5.70 -8.01
C ARG A 182 14.19 -4.65 -7.27
N ARG A 183 14.76 -3.48 -6.97
CA ARG A 183 14.03 -2.38 -6.32
C ARG A 183 12.80 -1.97 -7.12
N TYR A 184 12.97 -1.79 -8.43
CA TYR A 184 11.90 -1.44 -9.35
C TYR A 184 10.82 -2.52 -9.37
N HIS A 185 11.20 -3.79 -9.46
CA HIS A 185 10.27 -4.92 -9.40
C HIS A 185 9.49 -4.96 -8.08
N MET A 186 10.14 -4.73 -6.94
CA MET A 186 9.47 -4.61 -5.64
C MET A 186 8.41 -3.50 -5.65
N MET A 187 8.73 -2.34 -6.24
CA MET A 187 7.76 -1.23 -6.37
C MET A 187 6.59 -1.60 -7.28
N GLN A 188 6.82 -2.26 -8.42
CA GLN A 188 5.75 -2.73 -9.30
C GLN A 188 4.81 -3.70 -8.58
N ARG A 189 5.38 -4.67 -7.86
CA ARG A 189 4.62 -5.61 -7.03
C ARG A 189 3.81 -4.90 -5.95
N GLY A 190 4.42 -3.94 -5.26
CA GLY A 190 3.75 -3.10 -4.26
C GLY A 190 2.56 -2.34 -4.85
N ASN A 191 2.75 -1.69 -5.99
CA ASN A 191 1.69 -0.94 -6.67
C ASN A 191 0.54 -1.85 -7.12
N TYR A 192 0.85 -3.04 -7.65
CA TYR A 192 -0.16 -4.02 -8.01
C TYR A 192 -1.00 -4.45 -6.80
N MET A 193 -0.36 -4.73 -5.66
CA MET A 193 -1.07 -5.05 -4.42
C MET A 193 -1.98 -3.91 -3.94
N ILE A 194 -1.53 -2.66 -4.03
CA ILE A 194 -2.33 -1.49 -3.64
C ILE A 194 -3.57 -1.36 -4.53
N GLN A 195 -3.39 -1.47 -5.86
CA GLN A 195 -4.48 -1.39 -6.83
C GLN A 195 -5.54 -2.46 -6.58
N GLU A 196 -5.12 -3.69 -6.31
CA GLU A 196 -6.04 -4.81 -6.03
C GLU A 196 -6.79 -4.63 -4.70
N LYS A 197 -6.12 -4.11 -3.66
CA LYS A 197 -6.78 -3.75 -2.39
C LYS A 197 -7.86 -2.68 -2.61
N LEU A 198 -7.55 -1.62 -3.34
CA LEU A 198 -8.53 -0.57 -3.65
C LEU A 198 -9.69 -1.09 -4.50
N ALA A 199 -9.39 -1.88 -5.52
CA ALA A 199 -10.41 -2.49 -6.37
C ALA A 199 -11.33 -3.43 -5.55
N THR A 200 -10.79 -4.14 -4.56
CA THR A 200 -11.58 -4.97 -3.65
C THR A 200 -12.49 -4.12 -2.77
N TYR A 201 -12.00 -2.98 -2.27
CA TYR A 201 -12.78 -2.05 -1.47
C TYR A 201 -13.92 -1.41 -2.27
N LEU A 202 -13.66 -0.97 -3.49
CA LEU A 202 -14.68 -0.37 -4.37
C LEU A 202 -15.77 -1.37 -4.78
N ARG A 203 -15.46 -2.68 -4.81
CA ARG A 203 -16.41 -3.76 -5.13
C ARG A 203 -17.31 -4.17 -3.96
N GLN A 204 -17.01 -3.72 -2.74
CA GLN A 204 -17.83 -3.98 -1.54
C GLN A 204 -18.88 -2.88 -1.29
N ILE A 205 -18.83 -1.79 -2.06
CA ILE A 205 -19.77 -0.66 -2.07
C ILE A 205 -20.93 -0.95 -3.02
#